data_AF-A0A6N9UDW8-F1
#
_entry.id   AF-A0A6N9UDW8-F1
#
_cell.length_a   1.000
_cell.length_b   1.000
_cell.length_c   1.000
_cell.angle_alpha   90.00
_cell.angle_beta   90.00
_cell.angle_gamma   90.00
#
_symmetry.space_group_name_H-M   'P 1'
#
loop_
_entity.id
_entity.type
_entity.pdbx_description
1 polymer ?
#
loop_
_entity_poly.entity_id
_entity_poly.type
_entity_poly.pdbx_seq_one_letter_code
_entity_poly.pdbx_strand_id
1 'polypeptide(L)'
;MTAEQWNALYPIGTPVVAYPGVRPENPLAAAVRKRQADGRSLEEADVDLCRTLTTVTRTPAWTLGHGAPVVSVEGYPGGIHLTHIDVIGETPSEAAVSRG
;
A
#
# COMPACT_ATOMS: atom_id res chain seq x y z
N MET A 1 3.94 10.81 -8.21
CA MET A 1 2.49 10.77 -7.98
C MET A 1 2.17 11.66 -6.78
N THR A 2 1.43 12.75 -6.95
CA THR A 2 0.95 13.56 -5.81
C THR A 2 -0.36 12.98 -5.26
N ALA A 3 -0.79 13.45 -4.08
CA ALA A 3 -2.08 13.08 -3.51
C ALA A 3 -3.26 13.48 -4.41
N GLU A 4 -3.21 14.66 -5.04
CA GLU A 4 -4.28 15.12 -5.95
C GLU A 4 -4.33 14.28 -7.23
N GLN A 5 -3.17 13.96 -7.81
CA GLN A 5 -3.08 13.09 -8.98
C GLN A 5 -3.64 11.69 -8.67
N TRP A 6 -3.34 11.16 -7.49
CA TRP A 6 -3.91 9.90 -7.03
C TRP A 6 -5.43 9.98 -6.92
N ASN A 7 -5.95 10.98 -6.22
CA ASN A 7 -7.39 11.14 -6.00
C ASN A 7 -8.17 11.36 -7.31
N ALA A 8 -7.54 11.97 -8.32
CA ALA A 8 -8.15 12.13 -9.64
C ALA A 8 -8.28 10.80 -10.41
N LEU A 9 -7.40 9.83 -10.13
CA LEU A 9 -7.35 8.54 -10.83
C LEU A 9 -8.07 7.42 -10.06
N TYR A 10 -8.04 7.48 -8.72
CA TYR A 10 -8.42 6.37 -7.85
C TYR A 10 -9.34 6.86 -6.72
N PRO A 11 -10.65 6.55 -6.78
CA PRO A 11 -11.57 6.88 -5.71
C PRO A 11 -11.33 6.02 -4.45
N ILE A 12 -11.91 6.44 -3.33
CA ILE A 12 -11.99 5.61 -2.11
C ILE A 12 -12.63 4.26 -2.45
N GLY A 13 -12.09 3.18 -1.90
CA GLY A 13 -12.50 1.81 -2.21
C GLY A 13 -11.68 1.18 -3.34
N THR A 14 -10.70 1.90 -3.91
CA THR A 14 -9.79 1.33 -4.91
C THR A 14 -9.05 0.13 -4.30
N PRO A 15 -9.10 -1.05 -4.94
CA PRO A 15 -8.37 -2.23 -4.51
C PRO A 15 -6.87 -2.05 -4.73
N VAL A 16 -6.09 -2.34 -3.69
CA VAL A 16 -4.65 -2.13 -3.65
C VAL A 16 -3.93 -3.25 -2.91
N VAL A 17 -2.66 -3.45 -3.28
CA VAL A 17 -1.67 -4.13 -2.48
C VAL A 17 -0.83 -3.07 -1.78
N ALA A 18 -0.81 -3.12 -0.46
CA ALA A 18 -0.10 -2.17 0.38
C ALA A 18 1.11 -2.81 1.06
N TYR A 19 2.20 -2.04 1.15
CA TYR A 19 3.47 -2.44 1.76
C TYR A 19 3.82 -1.50 2.93
N PRO A 20 3.28 -1.74 4.14
CA PRO A 20 3.44 -0.81 5.26
C PRO A 20 4.88 -0.68 5.76
N GLY A 21 5.65 -1.77 5.71
CA GLY A 21 7.06 -1.79 6.12
C GLY A 21 7.98 -1.34 5.00
N VAL A 22 8.36 -2.28 4.13
CA VAL A 22 9.21 -2.01 2.96
C VAL A 22 8.65 -2.66 1.72
N ARG A 23 8.91 -2.02 0.57
CA ARG A 23 8.65 -2.65 -0.72
C ARG A 23 9.46 -3.93 -0.91
N PRO A 24 8.95 -4.91 -1.67
CA PRO A 24 9.65 -6.15 -1.94
C PRO A 24 10.96 -5.95 -2.71
N GLU A 25 11.13 -4.85 -3.46
CA GLU A 25 12.39 -4.53 -4.14
C GLU A 25 13.47 -3.99 -3.19
N ASN A 26 13.13 -3.63 -1.94
CA ASN A 26 14.10 -3.11 -0.98
C ASN A 26 15.11 -4.21 -0.58
N PRO A 27 16.42 -3.91 -0.53
CA PRO A 27 17.45 -4.88 -0.11
C PRO A 27 17.16 -5.53 1.25
N LEU A 28 16.50 -4.80 2.17
CA LEU A 28 16.10 -5.32 3.48
C LEU A 28 15.00 -6.39 3.35
N ALA A 29 13.98 -6.16 2.51
CA ALA A 29 12.94 -7.15 2.23
C ALA A 29 13.52 -8.40 1.53
N ALA A 30 14.43 -8.20 0.58
CA ALA A 30 15.12 -9.29 -0.10
C ALA A 30 15.97 -10.11 0.87
N ALA A 31 16.67 -9.47 1.80
CA ALA A 31 17.47 -10.14 2.82
C ALA A 31 16.59 -10.97 3.79
N VAL A 32 15.45 -10.44 4.22
CA VAL A 32 14.48 -11.16 5.07
C VAL A 32 13.92 -12.37 4.32
N ARG A 33 13.47 -12.21 3.07
CA ARG A 33 12.98 -13.33 2.24
C ARG A 33 14.05 -14.40 2.03
N LYS A 34 15.30 -14.00 1.83
CA LYS A 34 16.42 -14.93 1.73
C LYS A 34 16.61 -15.72 3.04
N ARG A 35 16.58 -15.06 4.20
CA ARG A 35 16.65 -15.75 5.50
C ARG A 35 15.51 -16.75 5.67
N GLN A 36 14.29 -16.38 5.27
CA GLN A 36 13.14 -17.26 5.30
C GLN A 36 13.35 -18.50 4.41
N ALA A 37 13.84 -18.31 3.19
CA ALA A 37 14.16 -19.40 2.26
C ALA A 37 15.29 -20.31 2.76
N ASP A 38 16.26 -19.74 3.47
CA ASP A 38 17.34 -20.46 4.14
C ASP A 38 16.84 -21.25 5.38
N GLY A 39 15.54 -21.18 5.72
CA GLY A 39 14.96 -21.82 6.90
C GLY A 39 15.37 -21.17 8.22
N ARG A 40 15.90 -19.94 8.17
CA ARG A 40 16.24 -19.20 9.39
C ARG A 40 14.99 -18.59 10.00
N SER A 41 14.89 -18.67 11.32
CA SER A 41 13.87 -17.99 12.10
C SER A 41 13.89 -16.49 11.78
N LEU A 42 12.71 -15.95 11.48
CA LEU A 42 12.51 -14.51 11.35
C LEU A 42 12.02 -13.96 12.68
N GLU A 43 12.56 -12.81 13.06
CA GLU A 43 11.99 -12.02 14.14
C GLU A 43 10.62 -11.47 13.69
N GLU A 44 9.73 -11.18 14.63
CA GLU A 44 8.40 -10.65 14.33
C GLU A 44 8.48 -9.33 13.53
N ALA A 45 9.48 -8.49 13.83
CA ALA A 45 9.79 -7.28 13.08
C ALA A 45 10.24 -7.53 11.63
N ASP A 46 10.95 -8.64 11.36
CA ASP A 46 11.34 -9.03 10.00
C ASP A 46 10.11 -9.46 9.20
N VAL A 47 9.16 -10.15 9.82
CA VAL A 47 7.89 -10.54 9.21
C VAL A 47 7.04 -9.31 8.88
N ASP A 48 6.93 -8.36 9.81
CA ASP A 48 6.17 -7.12 9.60
C ASP A 48 6.79 -6.21 8.52
N LEU A 49 8.11 -6.19 8.39
CA LEU A 49 8.81 -5.48 7.32
C LEU A 49 8.38 -5.96 5.92
N CYS A 50 8.22 -7.27 5.75
CA CYS A 50 7.83 -7.89 4.48
C CYS A 50 6.31 -8.06 4.31
N ARG A 51 5.52 -7.61 5.28
CA ARG A 51 4.07 -7.79 5.27
C ARG A 51 3.46 -7.10 4.06
N THR A 52 2.73 -7.89 3.28
CA THR A 52 1.97 -7.42 2.13
C THR A 52 0.49 -7.51 2.47
N LEU A 53 -0.27 -6.45 2.23
CA LEU A 53 -1.70 -6.37 2.52
C LEU A 53 -2.49 -6.17 1.23
N THR A 54 -3.24 -7.19 0.81
CA THR A 54 -4.28 -7.03 -0.21
C THR A 54 -5.52 -6.44 0.45
N THR A 55 -5.89 -5.21 0.07
CA THR A 55 -6.87 -4.39 0.80
C THR A 55 -7.50 -3.33 -0.12
N VAL A 56 -8.35 -2.46 0.42
CA VAL A 56 -8.91 -1.31 -0.29
C VAL A 56 -8.53 0.00 0.39
N THR A 57 -8.44 1.07 -0.38
CA THR A 57 -8.26 2.43 0.17
C THR A 57 -9.52 2.85 0.92
N ARG A 58 -9.36 3.48 2.10
CA ARG A 58 -10.49 3.92 2.95
C ARG A 58 -10.62 5.44 3.09
N THR A 59 -9.64 6.18 2.61
CA THR A 59 -9.63 7.65 2.60
C THR A 59 -9.12 8.13 1.24
N PRO A 60 -9.37 9.41 0.89
CA PRO A 60 -8.57 10.07 -0.13
C PRO A 60 -7.09 10.03 0.27
N ALA A 61 -6.19 10.13 -0.70
CA ALA A 61 -4.79 10.40 -0.44
C ALA A 61 -4.62 11.83 0.09
N TRP A 62 -3.68 12.02 1.00
CA TRP A 62 -3.32 13.33 1.55
C TRP A 62 -1.81 13.49 1.62
N THR A 63 -1.36 14.74 1.65
CA THR A 63 0.05 15.09 1.77
C THR A 63 0.38 15.36 3.22
N LEU A 64 1.38 14.67 3.77
CA LEU A 64 1.91 14.95 5.11
C LEU A 64 2.63 16.31 5.13
N GLY A 65 2.81 16.90 6.32
CA GLY A 65 3.45 18.22 6.47
C GLY A 65 4.87 18.34 5.86
N HIS A 66 5.54 17.22 5.59
CA HIS A 66 6.84 17.14 4.93
C HIS A 66 6.75 16.81 3.42
N GLY A 67 5.57 16.89 2.80
CA GLY A 67 5.37 16.74 1.36
C GLY A 67 5.15 15.32 0.85
N ALA A 68 5.21 14.31 1.72
CA ALA A 68 5.03 12.92 1.34
C ALA A 68 3.53 12.58 1.15
N PRO A 69 3.11 12.09 -0.03
CA PRO A 69 1.73 11.70 -0.26
C PRO A 69 1.47 10.29 0.27
N VAL A 70 0.39 10.13 1.03
CA VAL A 70 0.01 8.88 1.69
C VAL A 70 -1.49 8.60 1.51
N VAL A 71 -1.91 7.35 1.71
CA VAL A 71 -3.31 6.91 1.71
C VAL A 71 -3.56 5.91 2.84
N SER A 72 -4.75 5.91 3.44
CA SER A 72 -5.14 4.90 4.43
C SER A 72 -5.78 3.71 3.71
N VAL A 73 -5.52 2.52 4.23
CA VAL A 73 -6.14 1.29 3.75
C VAL A 73 -6.87 0.56 4.87
N GLU A 74 -7.76 -0.36 4.51
CA GLU A 74 -8.37 -1.25 5.49
C GLU A 74 -7.34 -2.23 6.09
N GLY A 75 -7.51 -2.57 7.36
CA GLY A 75 -6.61 -3.48 8.07
C GLY A 75 -5.25 -2.90 8.49
N TYR A 76 -4.98 -1.61 8.22
CA TYR A 76 -3.77 -0.93 8.67
C TYR A 76 -4.09 0.42 9.34
N PRO A 77 -3.54 0.70 10.54
CA PRO A 77 -3.65 2.01 11.16
C PRO A 77 -2.66 3.00 10.52
N GLY A 78 -3.16 4.15 10.09
CA GLY A 78 -2.33 5.23 9.54
C GLY A 78 -2.26 5.25 8.01
N GLY A 79 -1.47 6.20 7.51
CA GLY A 79 -1.26 6.39 6.08
C GLY A 79 -0.03 5.64 5.58
N ILE A 80 -0.18 4.96 4.45
CA ILE A 80 0.91 4.30 3.73
C ILE A 80 1.31 5.20 2.57
N HIS A 81 2.61 5.38 2.37
CA HIS A 81 3.14 6.20 1.28
C HIS A 81 2.63 5.70 -0.07
N LEU A 82 2.25 6.60 -0.99
CA LEU A 82 1.72 6.20 -2.29
C LEU A 82 2.73 5.37 -3.10
N THR A 83 4.03 5.60 -2.89
CA THR A 83 5.04 4.75 -3.51
C THR A 83 5.06 3.35 -2.94
N HIS A 84 4.37 3.02 -1.85
CA HIS A 84 4.26 1.68 -1.24
C HIS A 84 2.87 1.07 -1.49
N ILE A 85 2.15 1.58 -2.49
CA ILE A 85 0.84 1.09 -2.90
C ILE A 85 0.93 0.65 -4.36
N ASP A 86 0.43 -0.54 -4.66
CA ASP A 86 0.20 -1.02 -6.02
C ASP A 86 -1.31 -1.23 -6.22
N VAL A 87 -1.90 -0.63 -7.24
CA VAL A 87 -3.33 -0.81 -7.54
C VAL A 87 -3.55 -2.18 -8.18
N ILE A 88 -4.51 -2.93 -7.66
CA ILE A 88 -4.87 -4.27 -8.15
C ILE A 88 -6.27 -4.28 -8.73
N GLY A 89 -6.36 -4.01 -10.02
CA GLY A 89 -7.60 -4.00 -10.78
C GLY A 89 -7.52 -3.01 -11.91
N GLU A 90 -8.34 -3.22 -12.95
CA GLU A 90 -8.61 -2.17 -13.92
C GLU A 90 -9.21 -0.98 -13.15
N THR A 91 -8.66 0.22 -13.39
CA THR A 91 -9.18 1.48 -12.87
C THR A 91 -10.70 1.42 -12.88
N PRO A 92 -11.42 1.71 -11.78
CA PRO A 92 -12.87 1.71 -11.80
C PRO A 92 -13.32 2.80 -12.78
N SER A 93 -13.50 2.39 -14.04
CA SER A 93 -13.96 3.21 -15.14
C SER A 93 -15.41 3.56 -14.87
N GLU A 94 -15.65 4.73 -14.28
CA GLU A 94 -16.87 5.56 -14.29
C GLU A 94 -18.25 4.90 -13.97
N ALA A 95 -18.33 3.59 -13.74
CA ALA A 95 -19.57 2.83 -13.66
C ALA A 95 -20.06 2.60 -12.23
N ALA A 96 -19.29 3.02 -11.22
CA ALA A 96 -19.69 2.89 -9.81
C ALA A 96 -20.52 4.08 -9.29
N VAL A 97 -20.76 5.12 -10.11
CA VAL A 97 -21.73 6.20 -9.83
C VAL A 97 -23.06 5.89 -10.51
N SER A 98 -23.61 4.69 -10.30
CA SER A 98 -24.99 4.39 -10.72
C SER A 98 -25.60 3.23 -9.94
N ARG A 99 -25.61 3.34 -8.60
CA ARG A 99 -26.62 2.73 -7.73
C ARG A 99 -26.89 3.80 -6.65
N GLY A 100 -27.95 4.60 -6.73
CA GLY A 100 -29.34 4.25 -7.01
C GLY A 100 -30.11 4.52 -5.73
#